data_AF-A0AB34D8T1-F1
#
_entry.id   AF-A0AB34D8T1-F1
#
_cell.length_a   1.000
_cell.length_b   1.000
_cell.length_c   1.000
_cell.angle_alpha   90.00
_cell.angle_beta   90.00
_cell.angle_gamma   90.00
#
_symmetry.space_group_name_H-M   'P 1'
#
loop_
_entity.id
_entity.type
_entity.pdbx_description
1 polymer ?
#
loop_
_entity_poly.entity_id
_entity_poly.type
_entity_poly.pdbx_seq_one_letter_code
_entity_poly.pdbx_strand_id
1 'polypeptide(L)' 'MKTVSKRRIKKEFQALQQLNDSFSDFINEINEKYPLDQEEKKKIESMQLYFKSTKALFLNMEQQC' A
#
# COMPACT_ATOMS: atom_id res chain seq x y z
N MET A 1 -25.37 -0.03 -10.28
CA MET A 1 -24.61 -1.30 -10.20
C MET A 1 -25.37 -2.29 -9.33
N LYS A 2 -25.56 -3.54 -9.78
CA LYS A 2 -26.17 -4.59 -8.94
C LYS A 2 -25.36 -4.73 -7.64
N THR A 3 -26.03 -4.83 -6.49
CA THR A 3 -25.43 -4.80 -5.13
C THR A 3 -24.29 -5.81 -4.94
N VAL A 4 -24.34 -6.95 -5.65
CA VAL A 4 -23.30 -8.00 -5.66
C VAL A 4 -21.97 -7.50 -6.24
N SER A 5 -22.03 -6.64 -7.26
CA SER A 5 -20.84 -6.07 -7.91
C SER A 5 -20.09 -5.11 -6.99
N LYS A 6 -20.81 -4.26 -6.25
CA LYS A 6 -20.21 -3.35 -5.25
C LYS A 6 -19.50 -4.11 -4.13
N ARG A 7 -20.12 -5.17 -3.60
CA ARG A 7 -19.52 -6.00 -2.54
C ARG A 7 -18.22 -6.67 -3.00
N ARG A 8 -18.15 -7.10 -4.26
CA ARG A 8 -16.94 -7.70 -4.84
C ARG A 8 -15.82 -6.67 -4.97
N ILE A 9 -16.13 -5.50 -5.56
CA ILE A 9 -15.15 -4.41 -5.73
C ILE A 9 -14.59 -3.95 -4.37
N LYS A 10 -15.45 -3.84 -3.36
CA LYS A 10 -15.01 -3.51 -1.99
C LYS A 10 -13.97 -4.49 -1.45
N LYS A 11 -14.17 -5.80 -1.67
CA LYS A 11 -13.19 -6.83 -1.26
C LYS A 11 -11.87 -6.71 -2.03
N GLU A 12 -11.92 -6.36 -3.31
CA GLU A 12 -10.72 -6.16 -4.12
C GLU A 12 -9.90 -4.96 -3.59
N PHE A 13 -10.53 -3.85 -3.22
CA PHE A 13 -9.83 -2.73 -2.56
C PHE A 13 -9.26 -3.08 -1.19
N GLN A 14 -9.96 -3.88 -0.39
CA GLN A 14 -9.44 -4.37 0.89
C GLN A 14 -8.21 -5.26 0.70
N ALA A 15 -8.20 -6.15 -0.30
CA ALA A 15 -7.04 -6.96 -0.63
C ALA A 15 -5.84 -6.10 -1.07
N LEU A 16 -6.08 -5.05 -1.85
CA LEU A 16 -5.03 -4.10 -2.24
C LEU A 16 -4.46 -3.32 -1.06
N GLN A 17 -5.29 -2.94 -0.08
CA GLN A 17 -4.81 -2.32 1.17
C GLN A 17 -3.91 -3.28 1.97
N GLN A 18 -4.32 -4.54 2.13
CA GLN A 18 -3.52 -5.56 2.84
C GLN A 18 -2.17 -5.81 2.16
N LEU A 19 -2.16 -5.88 0.83
CA LEU A 19 -0.94 -6.04 0.06
C LEU A 19 0.00 -4.83 0.22
N ASN A 20 -0.56 -3.61 0.14
CA ASN A 20 0.19 -2.38 0.34
C ASN A 20 0.80 -2.28 1.74
N ASP A 21 0.06 -2.68 2.77
CA ASP A 21 0.55 -2.73 4.15
C ASP A 21 1.70 -3.73 4.30
N SER A 22 1.55 -4.93 3.72
CA SER A 22 2.59 -5.96 3.75
C SER A 22 3.89 -5.49 3.08
N PHE A 23 3.80 -4.79 1.94
CA PHE A 23 4.97 -4.21 1.29
C PHE A 23 5.58 -3.05 2.07
N SER A 24 4.76 -2.22 2.71
CA SER A 24 5.24 -1.14 3.58
C SER A 24 6.04 -1.71 4.75
N ASP A 25 5.54 -2.75 5.40
CA ASP A 25 6.23 -3.42 6.51
C ASP A 25 7.54 -4.07 6.05
N PHE A 26 7.54 -4.73 4.89
CA PHE A 26 8.74 -5.31 4.29
C PHE A 26 9.83 -4.26 4.00
N ILE A 27 9.46 -3.11 3.43
CA ILE A 27 10.43 -2.04 3.15
C ILE A 27 10.96 -1.42 4.45
N ASN A 28 10.12 -1.26 5.47
CA ASN A 28 10.56 -0.80 6.79
C ASN A 28 11.56 -1.79 7.40
N GLU A 29 11.29 -3.09 7.30
CA GLU A 29 12.21 -4.13 7.76
C GLU A 29 13.56 -4.07 7.03
N ILE A 30 13.57 -3.83 5.72
CA ILE A 30 14.83 -3.66 4.97
C ILE A 30 15.62 -2.47 5.51
N ASN A 31 14.95 -1.34 5.73
CA ASN A 31 15.56 -0.12 6.22
C ASN A 31 16.16 -0.27 7.64
N GLU A 32 15.54 -1.10 8.48
CA GLU A 32 15.98 -1.36 9.85
C GLU A 32 17.08 -2.42 9.95
N LYS A 33 17.01 -3.48 9.13
CA LYS A 33 17.88 -4.65 9.28
C LYS A 33 19.16 -4.60 8.44
N TYR A 34 19.19 -3.83 7.37
CA TYR A 34 20.32 -3.82 6.43
C TYR A 34 20.99 -2.45 6.39
N PRO A 35 22.33 -2.40 6.35
CA PRO A 35 23.04 -1.16 6.08
C PRO A 35 22.84 -0.80 4.60
N LEU A 36 22.18 0.33 4.37
CA LEU A 36 21.88 0.84 3.03
C LEU A 36 22.76 2.03 2.68
N ASP A 37 23.17 2.11 1.43
CA ASP A 37 23.82 3.30 0.89
C ASP A 37 22.83 4.47 0.71
N GLN A 38 23.35 5.64 0.31
CA GLN A 38 22.51 6.83 0.14
C GLN A 38 21.48 6.71 -0.99
N GLU A 39 21.79 5.96 -2.05
CA GLU A 39 20.88 5.79 -3.18
C GLU A 39 19.75 4.82 -2.81
N GLU A 40 20.09 3.73 -2.13
CA GLU A 40 19.15 2.75 -1.60
C GLU A 40 18.18 3.38 -0.58
N LYS A 41 18.69 4.22 0.34
CA LYS A 41 17.84 4.96 1.29
C LYS A 41 16.83 5.87 0.59
N LYS A 42 17.25 6.60 -0.44
CA LYS A 42 16.33 7.45 -1.23
C LYS A 42 15.26 6.62 -1.93
N LYS A 43 15.61 5.45 -2.46
CA LYS A 43 14.64 4.52 -3.07
C LYS A 43 13.63 4.03 -2.03
N ILE A 44 14.08 3.66 -0.84
CA ILE A 44 13.21 3.26 0.27
C ILE A 44 12.26 4.38 0.68
N GLU A 45 12.77 5.60 0.89
CA GLU A 45 11.93 6.75 1.25
C GLU A 45 10.86 7.03 0.18
N SER A 46 11.25 6.92 -1.10
CA SER A 46 10.31 7.05 -2.22
C SER A 46 9.24 5.95 -2.20
N MET A 47 9.61 4.69 -1.92
CA MET A 47 8.66 3.58 -1.78
C MET A 47 7.72 3.77 -0.60
N GLN A 48 8.21 4.21 0.56
CA GLN A 48 7.38 4.52 1.73
C GLN A 48 6.35 5.61 1.43
N LEU A 49 6.77 6.69 0.74
CA LEU A 49 5.86 7.75 0.29
C LEU A 49 4.81 7.24 -0.70
N TYR A 50 5.23 6.38 -1.63
CA TYR A 50 4.33 5.72 -2.57
C TYR A 50 3.29 4.90 -1.81
N PHE A 51 3.69 3.97 -0.94
CA PHE A 51 2.75 3.11 -0.21
C PHE A 51 1.80 3.90 0.69
N LYS A 52 2.26 4.99 1.32
CA LYS A 52 1.40 5.89 2.08
C LYS A 52 0.32 6.54 1.20
N SER A 53 0.71 7.01 0.02
CA SER A 53 -0.21 7.64 -0.94
C SER A 53 -1.21 6.65 -1.52
N THR A 54 -0.74 5.45 -1.88
CA THR A 54 -1.58 4.41 -2.49
C THR A 54 -2.56 3.82 -1.49
N LYS A 55 -2.18 3.68 -0.20
CA LYS A 55 -3.12 3.29 0.86
C LYS A 55 -4.30 4.25 0.97
N ALA A 56 -4.03 5.56 0.97
CA ALA A 56 -5.08 6.58 1.03
C ALA A 56 -6.01 6.51 -0.19
N LEU A 57 -5.45 6.25 -1.38
CA LEU A 57 -6.24 6.04 -2.60
C LEU A 57 -7.19 4.86 -2.47
N PHE A 58 -6.71 3.70 -2.02
CA PHE A 58 -7.55 2.50 -1.88
C PHE A 58 -8.65 2.67 -0.84
N LEU A 59 -8.37 3.35 0.28
CA LEU A 59 -9.39 3.70 1.28
C LEU A 59 -10.47 4.61 0.69
N ASN A 60 -10.07 5.63 -0.07
CA ASN A 60 -11.02 6.54 -0.74
C ASN A 60 -11.88 5.79 -1.76
N MET A 61 -11.29 4.90 -2.56
CA MET A 61 -12.02 4.08 -3.52
C MET A 61 -12.97 3.09 -2.85
N GLU A 62 -12.57 2.49 -1.72
CA GLU A 62 -13.42 1.60 -0.92
C GLU A 62 -14.66 2.34 -0.38
N GLN A 63 -14.49 3.58 0.10
CA GLN A 63 -15.59 4.40 0.63
C GLN A 63 -16.61 4.81 -0.45
N GLN A 64 -16.19 4.89 -1.71
CA GLN A 64 -17.05 5.25 -2.84
C GLN A 64 -17.85 4.06 -3.41
N CYS A 65 -17.59 2.83 -2.93
CA CYS A 65 -18.27 1.60 -3.37
C CYS A 65 -19.59 1.35 -2.65
#